data_AF-A0A5J6FL98-F1
#
_entry.id   AF-A0A5J6FL98-F1
#
_cell.length_a   1.000
_cell.length_b   1.000
_cell.length_c   1.000
_cell.angle_alpha   90.00
_cell.angle_beta   90.00
_cell.angle_gamma   90.00
#
_symmetry.space_group_name_H-M   'P 1'
#
loop_
_entity.id
_entity.type
_entity.pdbx_description
1 polymer ?
#
loop_
_entity_poly.entity_id
_entity_poly.type
_entity_poly.pdbx_seq_one_letter_code
_entity_poly.pdbx_strand_id
1 'polypeptide(L)'
;MPGPPVRTRVDHCAVMSPYGVTVGSSSENHDASETVTTRRVFAGPLGTDVRPSDRIVSLDGSEKWEVVGRPLVFPLTSLARVEAALKEVTG
;
A
#
# COMPACT_ATOMS: atom_id res chain seq x y z
N MET A 1 22.62 -9.31 10.97
CA MET A 1 21.28 -9.89 11.15
C MET A 1 20.27 -8.75 11.09
N PRO A 2 19.21 -8.81 10.27
CA PRO A 2 18.09 -7.91 10.43
C PRO A 2 17.49 -8.13 11.82
N GLY A 3 17.15 -7.05 12.53
CA GLY A 3 16.55 -7.11 13.85
C GLY A 3 15.16 -7.77 13.83
N PRO A 4 14.56 -8.04 14.99
CA PRO A 4 13.19 -8.53 15.06
C PRO A 4 12.24 -7.57 14.33
N PRO A 5 11.19 -8.10 13.66
CA PRO A 5 10.25 -7.26 12.93
C PRO A 5 9.57 -6.28 13.89
N VAL A 6 9.75 -4.99 13.64
CA VAL A 6 9.10 -3.91 14.39
C VAL A 6 7.73 -3.66 13.75
N ARG A 7 6.68 -3.65 14.56
CA ARG A 7 5.33 -3.29 14.11
C ARG A 7 4.99 -1.91 14.67
N THR A 8 4.73 -0.97 13.77
CA THR A 8 4.27 0.38 14.13
C THR A 8 2.81 0.50 13.71
N ARG A 9 1.95 0.89 14.65
CA ARG A 9 0.58 1.24 14.31
C ARG A 9 0.58 2.64 13.68
N VAL A 10 -0.09 2.75 12.54
CA VAL A 10 -0.32 4.04 11.89
C VAL A 10 -1.81 4.34 11.98
N ASP A 11 -2.15 5.47 12.59
CA ASP A 11 -3.52 5.97 12.66
C ASP A 11 -3.72 7.08 11.61
N HIS A 12 -4.97 7.36 11.25
CA HIS A 12 -5.33 8.32 10.17
C HIS A 12 -4.72 7.99 8.80
N CYS A 13 -4.57 6.69 8.50
CA CYS A 13 -4.13 6.20 7.20
C CYS A 13 -5.25 5.50 6.43
N ALA A 14 -5.06 5.35 5.12
CA ALA A 14 -5.95 4.59 4.26
C ALA A 14 -5.15 3.78 3.23
N VAL A 15 -5.70 2.62 2.84
CA VAL A 15 -5.29 1.90 1.64
C VAL A 15 -6.38 2.12 0.59
N MET A 16 -6.02 2.73 -0.53
CA MET A 16 -6.96 3.14 -1.58
C MET A 16 -6.55 2.62 -2.94
N SER A 17 -7.50 2.61 -3.87
CA SER A 17 -7.21 2.34 -5.27
C SER A 17 -6.34 3.46 -5.86
N PRO A 18 -5.46 3.16 -6.83
CA PRO A 18 -4.58 4.15 -7.44
C PRO A 18 -5.37 5.25 -8.12
N TYR A 19 -4.77 6.44 -8.25
CA TYR A 19 -5.42 7.54 -8.95
C TYR A 19 -5.72 7.15 -10.40
N GLY A 20 -6.96 7.34 -10.83
CA GLY A 20 -7.39 7.09 -12.20
C GLY A 20 -8.00 5.70 -12.47
N VAL A 21 -8.16 4.82 -11.48
CA VAL A 21 -9.05 3.66 -11.63
C VAL A 21 -10.46 4.03 -11.20
N THR A 22 -11.37 4.14 -12.18
CA THR A 22 -12.80 4.11 -11.93
C THR A 22 -13.17 2.74 -11.37
N VAL A 23 -14.03 2.73 -10.34
CA VAL A 23 -14.74 1.52 -9.88
C VAL A 23 -15.51 0.95 -11.08
N GLY A 24 -14.90 -0.01 -11.78
CA GLY A 24 -15.36 -0.46 -13.10
C GLY A 24 -14.28 -1.13 -13.96
N SER A 25 -12.99 -0.94 -13.67
CA SER A 25 -11.92 -1.76 -14.25
C SER A 25 -11.66 -3.03 -13.43
N SER A 26 -12.70 -3.82 -13.17
CA SER A 26 -12.51 -5.25 -12.94
C SER A 26 -12.24 -5.88 -14.30
N SER A 27 -10.99 -5.89 -14.73
CA SER A 27 -10.58 -6.75 -15.84
C SER A 27 -10.41 -8.16 -15.28
N GLU A 28 -11.51 -8.91 -15.19
CA GLU A 28 -11.46 -10.37 -15.14
C GLU A 28 -10.95 -10.85 -16.50
N ASN A 29 -9.64 -10.97 -16.65
CA ASN A 29 -9.04 -11.76 -17.72
C ASN A 29 -8.88 -13.19 -17.20
N HIS A 30 -9.81 -14.05 -17.64
CA HIS A 30 -9.65 -15.49 -17.57
C HIS A 30 -8.50 -15.91 -18.51
N ASP A 31 -7.27 -15.89 -18.01
CA ASP A 31 -6.19 -16.68 -18.60
C ASP A 31 -5.17 -17.08 -17.52
N ALA A 32 -4.84 -18.36 -17.48
CA ALA A 32 -4.14 -18.99 -16.37
C ALA A 32 -2.68 -18.51 -16.26
N SER A 33 -2.36 -17.80 -15.18
CA SER A 33 -1.01 -17.46 -14.63
C SER A 33 -0.71 -15.97 -14.44
N GLU A 34 -1.64 -15.06 -14.66
CA GLU A 34 -1.38 -13.65 -14.36
C GLU A 34 -1.70 -13.34 -12.89
N THR A 35 -0.65 -13.11 -12.10
CA THR A 35 -0.80 -12.59 -10.73
C THR A 35 -1.46 -11.22 -10.84
N VAL A 36 -2.76 -11.13 -10.58
CA VAL A 36 -3.51 -9.88 -10.49
C VAL A 36 -2.82 -9.01 -9.46
N THR A 37 -1.91 -8.15 -9.93
CA THR A 37 -1.22 -7.21 -9.07
C THR A 37 -2.21 -6.06 -8.91
N THR A 38 -3.17 -6.24 -8.01
CA THR A 38 -4.04 -5.15 -7.54
C THR A 38 -3.11 -4.10 -6.95
N ARG A 39 -2.70 -3.13 -7.80
CA ARG A 39 -1.90 -2.00 -7.35
C ARG A 39 -2.79 -1.19 -6.45
N ARG A 40 -2.44 -1.07 -5.17
CA ARG A 40 -3.09 -0.15 -4.24
C ARG A 40 -2.11 0.93 -3.83
N VAL A 41 -2.60 1.99 -3.21
CA VAL A 41 -1.78 3.07 -2.66
C VAL A 41 -2.08 3.17 -1.17
N PHE A 42 -1.05 3.06 -0.34
CA PHE A 42 -1.12 3.48 1.04
C PHE A 42 -0.99 4.99 1.12
N ALA A 43 -1.87 5.65 1.87
CA ALA A 43 -1.75 7.05 2.24
C ALA A 43 -1.70 7.15 3.77
N GLY A 44 -0.62 7.69 4.30
CA GLY A 44 -0.41 7.93 5.74
C GLY A 44 -0.06 9.38 6.04
N PRO A 45 -0.15 9.81 7.32
CA PRO A 45 0.23 11.16 7.72
C PRO A 45 1.71 11.45 7.44
N LEU A 46 2.07 12.73 7.35
CA LEU A 46 3.48 13.14 7.27
C LEU A 46 4.28 12.59 8.46
N GLY A 47 5.51 12.15 8.19
CA GLY A 47 6.38 11.56 9.20
C GLY A 47 6.15 10.06 9.43
N THR A 48 5.17 9.45 8.76
CA THR A 48 5.07 7.97 8.74
C THR A 48 6.34 7.40 8.10
N ASP A 49 7.12 6.63 8.87
CA ASP A 49 8.28 5.90 8.35
C ASP A 49 7.77 4.70 7.55
N VAL A 50 7.68 4.88 6.24
CA VAL A 50 7.39 3.80 5.29
C VAL A 50 8.64 3.60 4.44
N ARG A 51 9.04 2.33 4.27
CA ARG A 51 10.21 1.95 3.50
C ARG A 51 9.84 0.96 2.38
N PRO A 52 10.63 0.91 1.30
CA PRO A 52 10.51 -0.18 0.33
C PRO A 52 10.61 -1.54 1.04
N SER A 53 9.79 -2.49 0.62
CA SER A 53 9.69 -3.84 1.22
C SER A 53 9.07 -3.91 2.62
N ASP A 54 8.56 -2.80 3.17
CA ASP A 54 7.72 -2.86 4.36
C ASP A 54 6.41 -3.60 4.06
N ARG A 55 5.86 -4.24 5.09
CA ARG A 55 4.58 -4.93 5.03
C ARG A 55 3.52 -4.15 5.78
N ILE A 56 2.45 -3.81 5.07
CA ILE A 56 1.26 -3.18 5.63
C ILE A 56 0.22 -4.27 5.85
N VAL A 57 -0.32 -4.33 7.06
CA VAL A 57 -1.30 -5.33 7.47
C VAL A 57 -2.48 -4.60 8.05
N SER A 58 -3.71 -4.96 7.64
CA SER A 58 -4.93 -4.43 8.27
C SER A 58 -4.96 -4.78 9.76
N LEU A 59 -5.72 -4.03 10.56
CA LEU A 59 -5.78 -4.25 12.00
C LEU A 59 -6.31 -5.65 12.35
N ASP A 60 -7.29 -6.12 11.59
CA ASP A 60 -7.88 -7.46 11.64
C ASP A 60 -7.00 -8.54 10.99
N GLY A 61 -5.96 -8.15 10.26
CA GLY A 61 -4.99 -9.06 9.65
C GLY A 61 -5.44 -9.75 8.36
N SER A 62 -6.64 -9.46 7.85
CA SER A 62 -7.16 -10.05 6.62
C SER A 62 -6.45 -9.55 5.37
N GLU A 63 -6.06 -8.28 5.34
CA GLU A 63 -5.37 -7.69 4.18
C GLU A 63 -3.88 -7.54 4.47
N LYS A 64 -3.04 -8.03 3.54
CA LYS A 64 -1.58 -7.93 3.61
C LYS A 64 -1.04 -7.37 2.30
N TRP A 65 -0.23 -6.33 2.44
CA TRP A 65 0.34 -5.60 1.33
C TRP A 65 1.84 -5.43 1.53
N GLU A 66 2.59 -5.45 0.44
CA GLU A 66 4.01 -5.10 0.42
C GLU A 66 4.22 -3.76 -0.29
N VAL A 67 5.05 -2.91 0.31
CA VAL A 67 5.43 -1.62 -0.28
C VAL A 67 6.38 -1.85 -1.44
N VAL A 68 5.97 -1.39 -2.62
CA VAL A 68 6.72 -1.50 -3.87
C VAL A 68 7.23 -0.13 -4.28
N GLY A 69 8.52 -0.06 -4.61
CA GLY A 69 9.15 1.17 -5.06
C GLY A 69 9.43 2.15 -3.91
N ARG A 70 9.69 3.42 -4.28
CA ARG A 70 10.00 4.47 -3.31
C ARG A 70 8.72 5.18 -2.88
N PRO A 71 8.46 5.32 -1.56
CA PRO A 71 7.40 6.17 -1.06
C PRO A 71 7.57 7.62 -1.53
N LEU A 72 6.45 8.27 -1.83
CA LEU A 72 6.36 9.67 -2.20
C LEU A 72 5.90 10.47 -1.00
N VAL A 73 6.56 11.61 -0.76
CA VAL A 73 6.15 12.55 0.26
C VAL A 73 5.54 13.75 -0.43
N PHE A 74 4.31 14.09 -0.07
CA PHE A 74 3.59 15.26 -0.56
C PHE A 74 3.47 16.29 0.58
N PRO A 75 4.49 17.12 0.84
CA PRO A 75 4.49 18.02 1.99
C PRO A 75 3.76 19.35 1.75
N LEU A 76 3.52 19.73 0.49
CA LEU A 76 3.00 21.06 0.10
C LEU A 76 1.57 21.01 -0.49
N THR A 77 0.89 19.88 -0.38
CA THR A 77 -0.50 19.72 -0.83
C THR A 77 -1.47 20.07 0.31
N SER A 78 -2.72 20.46 -0.02
CA SER A 78 -3.77 20.69 0.99
C SER A 78 -4.05 19.46 1.88
N LEU A 79 -3.63 18.28 1.42
CA LEU A 79 -3.61 17.01 2.15
C LEU A 79 -2.17 16.51 2.19
N ALA A 80 -1.38 17.05 3.12
CA ALA A 80 0.01 16.68 3.24
C ALA A 80 0.15 15.25 3.79
N ARG A 81 0.82 14.37 3.04
CA ARG A 81 0.83 12.93 3.33
C ARG A 81 2.02 12.20 2.72
N VAL A 82 2.27 10.99 3.21
CA VAL A 82 3.17 10.01 2.60
C VAL A 82 2.31 9.03 1.82
N GLU A 83 2.71 8.74 0.58
CA GLU A 83 2.08 7.72 -0.25
C GLU A 83 3.08 6.63 -0.61
N ALA A 84 2.61 5.38 -0.65
CA ALA A 84 3.42 4.26 -1.08
C ALA A 84 2.61 3.33 -1.99
N ALA A 85 3.18 2.92 -3.11
CA ALA A 85 2.56 1.92 -3.96
C ALA A 85 2.63 0.56 -3.26
N LEU A 86 1.54 -0.19 -3.36
CA LEU A 86 1.36 -1.47 -2.71
C LEU A 86 1.07 -2.57 -3.72
N LYS A 87 1.59 -3.75 -3.41
CA LYS A 87 1.22 -5.01 -4.05
C LYS A 87 0.56 -5.91 -3.01
N GLU A 88 -0.53 -6.55 -3.39
CA GLU A 88 -1.17 -7.57 -2.56
C GLU A 88 -0.22 -8.77 -2.38
N VAL A 89 -0.12 -9.23 -1.13
CA VAL A 89 0.61 -10.45 -0.81
C VAL A 89 -0.42 -11.50 -0.43
N THR A 90 -0.82 -12.32 -1.39
CA THR A 90 -1.54 -13.56 -1.13
C THR A 90 -0.57 -14.54 -0.49
N GLY A 91 -0.88 -14.95 0.74
CA GLY A 91 -0.16 -15.95 1.50
C GLY A 91 -1.07 -17.11 1.83
#